data_AF-A0A1D8INM4-F1
#
_entry.id   AF-A0A1D8INM4-F1
#
_cell.length_a   1.000
_cell.length_b   1.000
_cell.length_c   1.000
_cell.angle_alpha   90.00
_cell.angle_beta   90.00
_cell.angle_gamma   90.00
#
_symmetry.space_group_name_H-M   'P 1'
#
loop_
_entity.id
_entity.type
_entity.pdbx_description
1 polymer ?
#
loop_
_entity_poly.entity_id
_entity_poly.type
_entity_poly.pdbx_seq_one_letter_code
_entity_poly.pdbx_strand_id
1 'polypeptide(L)'
;MTTHILAQLNVARMKTPLDAPEMTDFVANLDRINTLAEQSPGFVWRLQTEGGDATALRPLGDQMLINLSLWVDVGALKDFVYRSAHTEIMRRRRDWFESMEAAYMVLWWVPQGHRPNVAEAVERLGLLREQGISAEAFTFREIFEPPSVAGD
;
A
#
# COMPACT_ATOMS: atom_id res chain seq x y z
N MET A 1 23.58 -8.00 -3.46
CA MET A 1 22.49 -7.74 -2.50
C MET A 1 21.70 -6.55 -3.02
N THR A 2 20.37 -6.59 -3.00
CA THR A 2 19.53 -5.45 -3.39
C THR A 2 19.71 -4.33 -2.37
N THR A 3 20.13 -3.15 -2.81
CA THR A 3 20.35 -1.99 -1.92
C THR A 3 19.07 -1.25 -1.57
N HIS A 4 18.01 -1.50 -2.33
CA HIS A 4 16.70 -0.88 -2.18
C HIS A 4 15.60 -1.95 -2.20
N ILE A 5 14.49 -1.61 -1.56
CA ILE A 5 13.25 -2.38 -1.54
C ILE A 5 12.11 -1.44 -1.93
N LEU A 6 11.02 -2.02 -2.42
CA LEU A 6 9.87 -1.27 -2.89
C LEU A 6 8.93 -0.95 -1.72
N ALA A 7 8.62 0.33 -1.55
CA ALA A 7 7.54 0.79 -0.69
C ALA A 7 6.25 0.98 -1.48
N GLN A 8 5.13 0.68 -0.83
CA GLN A 8 3.80 0.81 -1.41
C GLN A 8 2.85 1.39 -0.36
N LEU A 9 2.16 2.47 -0.72
CA LEU A 9 1.03 3.01 0.01
C LEU A 9 -0.24 2.85 -0.82
N ASN A 10 -1.31 2.36 -0.19
CA ASN A 10 -2.69 2.46 -0.66
C ASN A 10 -3.49 3.31 0.29
N VAL A 11 -4.39 4.12 -0.26
CA VAL A 11 -5.42 4.84 0.50
C VAL A 11 -6.78 4.53 -0.08
N ALA A 12 -7.81 4.45 0.76
CA ALA A 12 -9.17 4.17 0.31
C ALA A 12 -10.17 4.98 1.13
N ARG A 13 -11.16 5.58 0.45
CA ARG A 13 -12.28 6.28 1.09
C ARG A 13 -13.40 5.30 1.35
N MET A 14 -13.74 5.08 2.61
CA MET A 14 -14.86 4.24 3.01
C MET A 14 -16.20 4.92 2.67
N LYS A 15 -17.17 4.14 2.19
CA LYS A 15 -18.54 4.64 1.95
C LYS A 15 -19.31 4.87 3.24
N THR A 16 -19.04 4.04 4.25
CA THR A 16 -19.67 4.07 5.57
C THR A 16 -18.60 3.90 6.66
N PRO A 17 -18.91 4.22 7.93
CA PRO A 17 -17.99 3.96 9.05
C PRO A 17 -17.54 2.49 9.09
N LEU A 18 -16.32 2.25 9.58
CA LEU A 18 -15.69 0.92 9.58
C LEU A 18 -16.47 -0.13 10.40
N ASP A 19 -17.22 0.30 11.41
CA ASP A 19 -18.08 -0.53 12.27
C ASP A 19 -19.50 -0.74 11.72
N ALA A 20 -19.83 -0.15 10.57
CA ALA A 20 -21.12 -0.33 9.93
C ALA A 20 -21.31 -1.78 9.41
N PRO A 21 -22.56 -2.30 9.37
CA PRO A 21 -22.84 -3.65 8.87
C PRO A 21 -22.28 -3.92 7.47
N GLU A 22 -22.29 -2.93 6.58
CA GLU A 22 -21.77 -3.02 5.22
C GLU A 22 -20.26 -3.29 5.17
N MET A 23 -19.52 -2.87 6.19
CA MET A 23 -18.06 -3.05 6.31
C MET A 23 -17.66 -4.38 6.98
N THR A 24 -18.62 -5.12 7.54
CA THR A 24 -18.35 -6.35 8.32
C THR A 24 -17.53 -7.37 7.52
N ASP A 25 -17.90 -7.61 6.27
CA ASP A 25 -17.19 -8.58 5.42
C ASP A 25 -15.77 -8.10 5.03
N PHE A 26 -15.57 -6.78 4.88
CA PHE A 26 -14.25 -6.22 4.67
C PHE A 26 -13.36 -6.42 5.90
N VAL A 27 -13.86 -6.05 7.08
CA VAL A 27 -13.15 -6.19 8.36
C VAL A 27 -12.81 -7.66 8.64
N ALA A 28 -13.75 -8.58 8.41
CA ALA A 28 -13.54 -10.02 8.58
C ALA A 28 -12.45 -10.60 7.67
N ASN A 29 -12.11 -9.93 6.56
CA ASN A 29 -11.06 -10.35 5.65
C ASN A 29 -9.69 -9.69 5.93
N LEU A 30 -9.60 -8.67 6.79
CA LEU A 30 -8.36 -7.92 7.03
C LEU A 30 -7.22 -8.83 7.47
N ASP A 31 -7.43 -9.62 8.53
CA ASP A 31 -6.40 -10.52 9.07
C ASP A 31 -5.96 -11.54 8.03
N ARG A 32 -6.92 -12.15 7.33
CA ARG A 32 -6.63 -13.13 6.27
C ARG A 32 -5.73 -12.54 5.18
N ILE A 33 -6.02 -11.32 4.73
CA ILE A 33 -5.24 -10.66 3.68
C ILE A 33 -3.89 -10.17 4.19
N ASN A 34 -3.82 -9.69 5.43
CA ASN A 34 -2.57 -9.31 6.08
C ASN A 34 -1.64 -10.53 6.23
N THR A 35 -2.15 -11.66 6.73
CA THR A 35 -1.39 -12.92 6.82
C THR A 35 -0.98 -13.42 5.44
N LEU A 36 -1.85 -13.33 4.44
CA LEU A 36 -1.52 -13.70 3.06
C LEU A 36 -0.35 -12.87 2.52
N ALA A 37 -0.34 -11.55 2.77
CA ALA A 37 0.78 -10.69 2.40
C ALA A 37 2.06 -11.12 3.13
N GLU A 38 1.99 -11.31 4.45
CA GLU A 38 3.12 -11.71 5.30
C GLU A 38 3.75 -13.07 4.91
N GLN A 39 2.96 -13.97 4.34
CA GLN A 39 3.42 -15.27 3.84
C GLN A 39 3.84 -15.26 2.37
N SER A 40 3.61 -14.15 1.66
CA SER A 40 3.93 -14.06 0.23
C SER A 40 5.44 -13.95 0.01
N PRO A 41 6.01 -14.66 -0.98
CA PRO A 41 7.42 -14.52 -1.33
C PRO A 41 7.79 -13.06 -1.63
N GLY A 42 8.85 -12.57 -0.98
CA GLY A 42 9.33 -11.21 -1.18
C GLY A 42 8.61 -10.13 -0.36
N PHE A 43 7.66 -10.48 0.49
CA PHE A 43 7.16 -9.56 1.52
C PHE A 43 8.26 -9.25 2.54
N VAL A 44 8.38 -7.97 2.94
CA VAL A 44 9.41 -7.52 3.90
C VAL A 44 8.76 -7.00 5.18
N TRP A 45 7.75 -6.15 5.07
CA TRP A 45 7.12 -5.49 6.23
C TRP A 45 5.79 -4.84 5.85
N ARG A 46 4.93 -4.59 6.83
CA ARG A 46 3.79 -3.67 6.70
C ARG A 46 3.65 -2.81 7.93
N LEU A 47 3.05 -1.64 7.77
CA LEU A 47 2.62 -0.79 8.86
C LEU A 47 1.54 -1.50 9.67
N GLN A 48 1.73 -1.51 10.99
CA GLN A 48 0.82 -2.05 11.99
C GLN A 48 0.77 -1.07 13.15
N THR A 49 -0.36 -1.00 13.86
CA THR A 49 -0.38 -0.39 15.21
C THR A 49 0.10 -1.44 16.24
N GLU A 50 0.21 -1.06 17.51
CA GLU A 50 0.47 -2.01 18.60
C GLU A 50 -0.56 -3.15 18.65
N GLY A 51 -1.77 -2.92 18.14
CA GLY A 51 -2.82 -3.95 18.01
C GLY A 51 -2.77 -4.76 16.71
N GLY A 52 -1.73 -4.61 15.87
CA GLY A 52 -1.57 -5.35 14.61
C GLY A 52 -2.34 -4.76 13.41
N ASP A 53 -3.13 -3.71 13.64
CA ASP A 53 -4.03 -3.15 12.63
C ASP A 53 -3.80 -1.65 12.37
N ALA A 54 -3.38 -1.32 11.15
CA ALA A 54 -3.20 0.07 10.71
C ALA A 54 -4.53 0.79 10.43
N THR A 55 -5.68 0.10 10.42
CA THR A 55 -6.99 0.71 10.22
C THR A 55 -7.45 1.58 11.39
N ALA A 56 -6.68 1.76 12.45
CA ALA A 56 -6.93 2.83 13.43
C ALA A 56 -6.29 4.18 13.03
N LEU A 57 -5.34 4.18 12.09
CA LEU A 57 -4.66 5.38 11.65
C LEU A 57 -5.55 6.16 10.66
N ARG A 58 -5.75 7.47 10.92
CA ARG A 58 -6.56 8.38 10.08
C ARG A 58 -5.77 9.62 9.62
N PRO A 59 -4.58 9.47 9.01
CA PRO A 59 -3.75 10.62 8.64
C PRO A 59 -4.35 11.49 7.52
N LEU A 60 -5.34 10.97 6.80
CA LEU A 60 -6.02 11.64 5.68
C LEU A 60 -7.51 11.93 5.98
N GLY A 61 -7.90 11.86 7.25
CA GLY A 61 -9.28 12.06 7.72
C GLY A 61 -10.01 10.77 8.09
N ASP A 62 -11.11 10.90 8.83
CA ASP A 62 -11.80 9.81 9.54
C ASP A 62 -12.38 8.71 8.62
N GLN A 63 -12.65 9.04 7.36
CA GLN A 63 -13.17 8.11 6.36
C GLN A 63 -12.08 7.46 5.50
N MET A 64 -10.81 7.75 5.74
CA MET A 64 -9.70 7.24 4.93
C MET A 64 -8.99 6.10 5.64
N LEU A 65 -8.95 4.94 4.98
CA LEU A 65 -8.05 3.85 5.35
C LEU A 65 -6.73 3.98 4.61
N ILE A 66 -5.66 3.54 5.26
CA ILE A 66 -4.34 3.43 4.65
C ILE A 66 -3.77 2.03 4.85
N ASN A 67 -2.98 1.56 3.89
CA ASN A 67 -2.09 0.41 4.06
C ASN A 67 -0.73 0.79 3.49
N LEU A 68 0.33 0.53 4.25
CA LEU A 68 1.71 0.79 3.87
C LEU A 68 2.50 -0.52 4.01
N SER A 69 3.21 -0.92 2.96
CA SER A 69 3.98 -2.16 2.94
C SER A 69 5.30 -2.03 2.18
N LEU A 70 6.23 -2.93 2.49
CA LEU A 70 7.54 -3.06 1.87
C LEU A 70 7.70 -4.45 1.25
N TRP A 71 8.27 -4.47 0.05
CA TRP A 71 8.48 -5.65 -0.79
C TRP A 71 9.89 -5.65 -1.36
N VAL A 72 10.47 -6.81 -1.62
CA VAL A 72 11.82 -6.90 -2.19
C VAL A 72 11.91 -6.26 -3.58
N ASP A 73 10.83 -6.31 -4.36
CA ASP A 73 10.72 -5.70 -5.69
C ASP A 73 9.26 -5.58 -6.16
N VAL A 74 9.08 -5.03 -7.36
CA VAL A 74 7.76 -4.84 -8.01
C VAL A 74 7.12 -6.17 -8.42
N GLY A 75 7.92 -7.19 -8.75
CA GLY A 75 7.44 -8.52 -9.14
C GLY A 75 6.73 -9.21 -7.98
N ALA A 76 7.37 -9.24 -6.80
CA ALA A 76 6.81 -9.81 -5.58
C ALA A 76 5.47 -9.17 -5.20
N LEU A 77 5.40 -7.84 -5.23
CA LEU A 77 4.16 -7.12 -4.98
C LEU A 77 3.08 -7.43 -6.04
N LYS A 78 3.44 -7.49 -7.33
CA LYS A 78 2.48 -7.86 -8.40
C LYS A 78 1.94 -9.27 -8.22
N ASP A 79 2.78 -10.22 -7.85
CA ASP A 79 2.36 -11.60 -7.60
C ASP A 79 1.38 -11.67 -6.43
N PHE A 80 1.64 -10.94 -5.34
CA PHE A 80 0.66 -10.81 -4.26
C PHE A 80 -0.65 -10.17 -4.74
N VAL A 81 -0.60 -9.05 -5.45
CA VAL A 81 -1.82 -8.31 -5.83
C VAL A 81 -2.68 -9.07 -6.84
N TYR A 82 -2.06 -9.73 -7.82
CA TYR A 82 -2.76 -10.28 -8.99
C TYR A 82 -2.78 -11.81 -9.07
N ARG A 83 -1.94 -12.52 -8.31
CA ARG A 83 -1.84 -13.98 -8.35
C ARG A 83 -2.12 -14.65 -7.00
N SER A 84 -2.83 -13.95 -6.12
CA SER A 84 -3.27 -14.47 -4.83
C SER A 84 -4.77 -14.25 -4.62
N ALA A 85 -5.28 -14.76 -3.50
CA ALA A 85 -6.66 -14.50 -3.05
C ALA A 85 -6.96 -13.02 -2.79
N HIS A 86 -5.96 -12.12 -2.83
CA HIS A 86 -6.18 -10.67 -2.79
C HIS A 86 -7.03 -10.16 -3.97
N THR A 87 -7.01 -10.86 -5.11
CA THR A 87 -7.82 -10.52 -6.29
C THR A 87 -9.33 -10.51 -6.01
N GLU A 88 -9.82 -11.34 -5.07
CA GLU A 88 -11.22 -11.39 -4.67
C GLU A 88 -11.66 -10.09 -4.00
N ILE A 89 -10.82 -9.55 -3.11
CA ILE A 89 -11.04 -8.27 -2.44
C ILE A 89 -11.00 -7.14 -3.46
N MET A 90 -10.06 -7.18 -4.40
CA MET A 90 -9.96 -6.17 -5.46
C MET A 90 -11.20 -6.15 -6.37
N ARG A 91 -11.82 -7.30 -6.64
CA ARG A 91 -13.10 -7.40 -7.37
C ARG A 91 -14.26 -6.74 -6.63
N ARG A 92 -14.28 -6.86 -5.31
CA ARG A 92 -15.36 -6.39 -4.44
C ARG A 92 -15.11 -5.06 -3.77
N ARG A 93 -13.96 -4.42 -4.00
CA ARG A 93 -13.57 -3.14 -3.37
C ARG A 93 -14.64 -2.05 -3.48
N ARG A 94 -15.43 -2.06 -4.56
CA ARG A 94 -16.52 -1.10 -4.80
C ARG A 94 -17.73 -1.33 -3.90
N ASP A 95 -17.81 -2.44 -3.18
CA ASP A 95 -18.85 -2.68 -2.17
C ASP A 95 -18.61 -1.75 -0.98
N TRP A 96 -17.34 -1.58 -0.58
CA TRP A 96 -16.91 -0.89 0.65
C TRP A 96 -16.36 0.52 0.43
N PHE A 97 -15.72 0.76 -0.71
CA PHE A 97 -14.99 2.00 -0.98
C PHE A 97 -15.59 2.82 -2.11
N GLU A 98 -15.47 4.13 -1.98
CA GLU A 98 -15.80 5.08 -3.04
C GLU A 98 -14.79 5.01 -4.18
N SER A 99 -15.23 5.39 -5.38
CA SER A 99 -14.30 5.63 -6.48
C SER A 99 -13.52 6.91 -6.21
N MET A 100 -12.20 6.86 -6.36
CA MET A 100 -11.34 8.04 -6.24
C MET A 100 -10.87 8.47 -7.63
N GLU A 101 -11.08 9.74 -7.97
CA GLU A 101 -10.55 10.32 -9.21
C GLU A 101 -9.04 10.57 -9.10
N ALA A 102 -8.60 11.02 -7.93
CA ALA A 102 -7.18 11.20 -7.63
C ALA A 102 -6.48 9.84 -7.42
N ALA A 103 -5.16 9.81 -7.66
CA ALA A 103 -4.33 8.64 -7.40
C ALA A 103 -4.51 8.15 -5.95
N TYR A 104 -4.73 6.85 -5.77
CA TYR A 104 -4.96 6.23 -4.47
C TYR A 104 -3.88 5.21 -4.08
N MET A 105 -2.92 4.98 -4.97
CA MET A 105 -1.77 4.11 -4.75
C MET A 105 -0.51 4.85 -5.20
N VAL A 106 0.57 4.73 -4.42
CA VAL A 106 1.90 5.17 -4.81
C VAL A 106 2.93 4.10 -4.47
N LEU A 107 3.94 3.98 -5.34
CA LEU A 107 5.11 3.13 -5.22
C LEU A 107 6.36 4.02 -5.24
N TRP A 108 7.38 3.68 -4.45
CA TRP A 108 8.68 4.32 -4.49
C TRP A 108 9.76 3.38 -3.95
N TRP A 109 11.02 3.62 -4.30
CA TRP A 109 12.13 2.85 -3.77
C TRP A 109 12.64 3.45 -2.48
N VAL A 110 12.94 2.60 -1.50
CA VAL A 110 13.58 2.98 -0.23
C VAL A 110 14.83 2.14 0.01
N PRO A 111 15.87 2.68 0.67
CA PRO A 111 17.04 1.89 1.04
C PRO A 111 16.65 0.66 1.87
N GLN A 112 17.36 -0.44 1.66
CA GLN A 112 17.14 -1.65 2.47
C GLN A 112 17.33 -1.34 3.95
N GLY A 113 16.36 -1.72 4.79
CA GLY A 113 16.36 -1.43 6.22
C GLY A 113 15.61 -0.14 6.60
N HIS A 114 15.32 0.75 5.65
CA HIS A 114 14.45 1.89 5.88
C HIS A 114 12.99 1.45 5.98
N ARG A 115 12.28 1.95 7.00
CA ARG A 115 10.84 1.76 7.15
C ARG A 115 10.16 3.13 7.07
N PRO A 116 9.47 3.44 5.97
CA PRO A 116 8.82 4.73 5.82
C PRO A 116 7.74 4.88 6.89
N ASN A 117 7.63 6.09 7.45
CA ASN A 117 6.53 6.43 8.31
C ASN A 117 5.34 6.93 7.49
N VAL A 118 4.22 7.18 8.17
CA VAL A 118 2.98 7.63 7.53
C VAL A 118 3.15 8.99 6.83
N ALA A 119 3.92 9.91 7.41
CA ALA A 119 4.12 11.25 6.83
C ALA A 119 4.88 11.16 5.51
N GLU A 120 5.97 10.39 5.46
CA GLU A 120 6.72 10.13 4.22
C GLU A 120 5.82 9.50 3.15
N ALA A 121 5.03 8.49 3.52
CA ALA A 121 4.14 7.82 2.57
C ALA A 121 3.07 8.78 2.00
N VAL A 122 2.50 9.65 2.84
CA VAL A 122 1.52 10.67 2.41
C VAL A 122 2.17 11.72 1.51
N GLU A 123 3.39 12.14 1.82
CA GLU A 123 4.17 13.06 0.97
C GLU A 123 4.41 12.48 -0.42
N ARG A 124 4.81 11.20 -0.51
CA ARG A 124 4.98 10.49 -1.79
C ARG A 124 3.69 10.43 -2.61
N LEU A 125 2.55 10.21 -1.95
CA LEU A 125 1.24 10.23 -2.62
C LEU A 125 0.86 11.63 -3.08
N GLY A 126 1.17 12.66 -2.29
CA GLY A 126 1.01 14.07 -2.67
C GLY A 126 1.82 14.40 -3.92
N LEU A 127 3.10 14.02 -3.93
CA LEU A 127 4.01 14.21 -5.06
C LEU A 127 3.44 13.59 -6.35
N LEU A 128 2.96 12.34 -6.29
CA LEU A 128 2.33 11.68 -7.42
C LEU A 128 1.08 12.42 -7.93
N ARG A 129 0.25 12.95 -7.02
CA ARG A 129 -0.99 13.65 -7.37
C ARG A 129 -0.72 15.03 -7.99
N GLU A 130 0.29 15.73 -7.51
CA GLU A 130 0.61 17.10 -7.91
C GLU A 130 1.48 17.15 -9.17
N GLN A 131 2.48 16.26 -9.24
CA GLN A 131 3.52 16.30 -10.28
C GLN A 131 3.39 15.16 -11.30
N GLY A 132 2.58 14.16 -11.02
CA GLY A 132 2.45 12.96 -11.85
C GLY A 132 3.52 11.92 -11.55
N ILE A 133 3.66 10.96 -12.46
CA ILE A 133 4.54 9.80 -12.29
C ILE A 133 6.01 10.21 -12.44
N SER A 134 6.85 9.82 -11.48
CA SER A 134 8.30 10.00 -11.51
C SER A 134 9.02 8.87 -10.76
N ALA A 135 10.36 8.81 -10.86
CA ALA A 135 11.17 7.83 -10.12
C ALA A 135 11.00 7.94 -8.58
N GLU A 136 10.59 9.12 -8.11
CA GLU A 136 10.35 9.42 -6.70
C GLU A 136 8.96 9.01 -6.21
N ALA A 137 7.99 8.89 -7.11
CA ALA A 137 6.62 8.46 -6.82
C ALA A 137 5.93 7.97 -8.09
N PHE A 138 5.69 6.66 -8.19
CA PHE A 138 5.15 6.02 -9.38
C PHE A 138 4.05 5.00 -9.06
N THR A 139 3.57 4.29 -10.08
CA THR A 139 2.51 3.27 -9.96
C THR A 139 2.83 2.09 -10.87
N PHE A 140 2.00 1.03 -10.88
CA PHE A 140 2.17 -0.06 -11.86
C PHE A 140 2.03 0.37 -13.32
N ARG A 141 1.52 1.58 -13.60
CA ARG A 141 1.41 2.12 -14.96
C ARG A 141 2.77 2.34 -15.61
N GLU A 142 3.75 2.76 -14.82
CA GLU A 142 5.12 3.02 -15.27
C GLU A 142 6.06 2.79 -14.09
N ILE A 143 6.98 1.84 -14.27
CA ILE A 143 7.85 1.34 -13.22
C ILE A 143 9.25 1.90 -13.47
N PHE A 144 9.89 2.35 -12.41
CA PHE A 144 11.27 2.80 -12.41
C PHE A 144 12.16 1.75 -11.75
N GLU A 145 13.40 1.65 -12.20
CA GLU A 145 14.42 0.84 -11.54
C GLU A 145 14.82 1.45 -10.19
N PRO A 146 15.27 0.64 -9.21
CA PRO A 146 15.81 1.17 -7.97
C PRO A 146 17.03 2.05 -8.27
N PRO A 147 17.24 3.15 -7.51
CA PRO A 147 18.42 3.98 -7.66
C PRO A 147 19.69 3.13 -7.58
N SER A 148 20.56 3.27 -8.58
CA SER A 148 21.91 2.73 -8.46
C SER A 148 22.61 3.48 -7.33
N VAL A 149 23.19 2.74 -6.39
CA VAL A 149 24.25 3.32 -5.57
C VAL A 149 25.37 3.66 -6.54
N ALA A 150 25.51 4.94 -6.88
CA ALA A 150 26.74 5.42 -7.49
C ALA A 150 27.84 5.05 -6.48
N GLY A 151 28.72 4.14 -6.89
CA GLY A 151 29.89 3.81 -6.08
C GLY A 151 30.73 5.07 -5.95
N ASP A 152 31.02 5.44 -4.70
CA ASP A 152 32.11 6.36 -4.36
C ASP A 152 33.45 5.83 -4.90
#